data_AF-A0A396ZXH0-F1
#
_entry.id   AF-A0A396ZXH0-F1
#
_cell.length_a   1.000
_cell.length_b   1.000
_cell.length_c   1.000
_cell.angle_alpha   90.00
_cell.angle_beta   90.00
_cell.angle_gamma   90.00
#
_symmetry.space_group_name_H-M   'P 1'
#
loop_
_entity.id
_entity.type
_entity.pdbx_description
1 polymer ?
#
loop_
_entity_poly.entity_id
_entity_poly.type
_entity_poly.pdbx_seq_one_letter_code
_entity_poly.pdbx_strand_id
1 'polypeptide(L)'
;MCGLFDVGLVGHHVGRNGRTPTAPSSGFCLLNNVVIGALHARMHPSVTRVAVLDWDIHHGNGTEELLRGDPRSFFASIHLYHNDFFPGTGPTASDANIVNVGLQNAGLGSGSEYDDWL
;
A
#
# COMPACT_ATOMS: atom_id res chain seq x y z
N MET A 1 13.05 18.11 -0.90
CA MET A 1 13.82 17.07 -0.19
C MET A 1 13.01 15.79 -0.22
N CYS A 2 13.54 14.73 -0.83
CA CYS A 2 12.95 13.39 -0.80
C CYS A 2 13.77 12.56 0.20
N GLY A 3 13.13 11.95 1.20
CA GLY A 3 13.77 11.09 2.18
C GLY A 3 13.33 9.65 1.98
N LEU A 4 14.26 8.70 2.12
CA LEU A 4 13.96 7.27 2.14
C LEU A 4 13.91 6.82 3.60
N PHE A 5 12.79 6.21 4.01
CA PHE A 5 12.64 5.57 5.31
C PHE A 5 12.58 4.06 5.08
N ASP A 6 13.68 3.38 5.38
CA ASP A 6 13.74 1.92 5.40
C ASP A 6 13.49 1.42 6.82
N VAL A 7 12.54 0.50 6.99
CA VAL A 7 12.15 -0.07 8.28
C VAL A 7 11.99 -1.57 8.08
N GLY A 8 12.73 -2.39 8.84
CA GLY A 8 12.74 -3.85 8.68
C GLY A 8 11.45 -4.59 9.09
N LEU A 9 10.38 -3.87 9.43
CA LEU A 9 9.06 -4.43 9.73
C LEU A 9 8.05 -3.96 8.69
N VAL A 10 7.24 -4.88 8.16
CA VAL A 10 6.12 -4.56 7.26
C VAL A 10 5.02 -3.79 8.02
N GLY A 11 4.29 -2.90 7.34
CA GLY A 11 3.21 -2.12 7.98
C GLY A 11 2.02 -1.72 7.10
N HIS A 12 2.12 -1.89 5.78
CA HIS A 12 1.14 -1.33 4.83
C HIS A 12 -0.28 -1.94 4.86
N HIS A 13 -0.48 -3.04 5.60
CA HIS A 13 -1.79 -3.67 5.76
C HIS A 13 -2.56 -3.17 7.01
N VAL A 14 -1.93 -2.39 7.89
CA VAL A 14 -2.58 -1.82 9.08
C VAL A 14 -3.32 -0.55 8.68
N GLY A 15 -4.65 -0.59 8.79
CA GLY A 15 -5.55 0.53 8.57
C GLY A 15 -6.21 1.00 9.88
N ARG A 16 -7.25 1.84 9.80
CA ARG A 16 -7.89 2.44 10.98
C ARG A 16 -8.63 1.40 11.83
N ASN A 17 -9.18 0.38 11.17
CA ASN A 17 -9.93 -0.72 11.77
C ASN A 17 -9.30 -2.10 11.47
N GLY A 18 -7.96 -2.18 11.40
CA GLY A 18 -7.16 -3.34 10.95
C GLY A 18 -7.87 -4.70 11.08
N ARG A 19 -7.98 -5.42 9.95
CA ARG A 19 -8.88 -6.57 9.73
C ARG A 19 -8.56 -7.82 10.58
N THR A 20 -8.70 -7.76 11.91
CA THR A 20 -9.04 -8.93 12.72
C THR A 20 -10.16 -8.59 13.71
N PRO A 21 -11.02 -9.56 14.09
CA PRO A 21 -12.14 -9.32 15.01
C PRO A 21 -11.73 -8.77 16.39
N THR A 22 -10.45 -8.90 16.78
CA THR A 22 -9.97 -8.60 18.13
C THR A 22 -8.70 -7.73 18.20
N ALA A 23 -8.06 -7.41 17.08
CA ALA A 23 -6.86 -6.57 17.04
C ALA A 23 -6.71 -5.78 15.72
N PRO A 24 -6.20 -4.54 15.76
CA PRO A 24 -6.03 -3.70 14.56
C PRO A 24 -4.76 -4.06 13.76
N SER A 25 -4.55 -5.33 13.42
CA SER A 25 -3.41 -5.84 12.65
C SER A 25 -3.86 -6.69 11.45
N SER A 26 -3.02 -6.82 10.41
CA SER A 26 -3.31 -7.67 9.25
C SER A 26 -2.02 -7.92 8.46
N GLY A 27 -1.90 -9.04 7.74
CA GLY A 27 -0.76 -9.31 6.84
C GLY A 27 0.63 -9.12 7.50
N PHE A 28 0.81 -9.65 8.71
CA PHE A 28 2.03 -9.51 9.54
C PHE A 28 2.40 -8.07 9.96
N CYS A 29 1.55 -7.09 9.66
CA CYS A 29 1.72 -5.68 10.03
C CYS A 29 1.11 -5.41 11.41
N LEU A 30 1.88 -4.83 12.33
CA LEU A 30 1.42 -4.40 13.67
C LEU A 30 1.11 -2.91 13.76
N LEU A 31 1.90 -2.09 13.07
CA LEU A 31 1.76 -0.64 12.98
C LEU A 31 1.95 -0.24 11.53
N ASN A 32 1.27 0.82 11.07
CA ASN A 32 1.54 1.37 9.75
C ASN A 32 2.73 2.34 9.81
N ASN A 33 3.94 1.78 9.85
CA ASN A 33 5.22 2.50 9.86
C ASN A 33 5.34 3.50 8.69
N VAL A 34 4.84 3.13 7.50
CA VAL A 34 4.88 3.97 6.31
C VAL A 34 4.05 5.25 6.50
N VAL A 35 2.80 5.13 6.97
CA VAL A 35 1.94 6.28 7.25
C VAL A 35 2.49 7.11 8.41
N ILE A 36 3.01 6.47 9.47
CA ILE A 36 3.65 7.17 10.59
C ILE A 36 4.83 8.01 10.09
N GLY A 37 5.71 7.45 9.26
CA GLY A 37 6.84 8.16 8.67
C GLY A 37 6.40 9.33 7.77
N ALA A 38 5.40 9.10 6.92
CA ALA A 38 4.85 10.13 6.04
C ALA A 38 4.24 11.30 6.82
N LEU A 39 3.48 11.02 7.88
CA LEU A 39 2.91 12.06 8.74
C LEU A 39 3.97 12.75 9.59
N HIS A 40 4.98 12.00 10.05
CA HIS A 40 6.12 12.58 10.78
C HIS A 40 6.90 13.56 9.91
N ALA A 41 7.20 13.21 8.65
CA ALA A 41 7.85 14.09 7.70
C ALA A 41 7.07 15.40 7.48
N ARG A 42 5.72 15.33 7.47
CA ARG A 42 4.83 16.49 7.35
C ARG A 42 4.79 17.40 8.57
N MET A 43 5.34 16.98 9.71
CA MET A 43 5.52 17.89 10.84
C MET A 43 6.65 18.90 10.58
N HIS A 44 7.53 18.64 9.61
CA HIS A 44 8.57 19.59 9.23
C HIS A 44 7.95 20.77 8.43
N PRO A 45 8.20 22.04 8.81
CA PRO A 45 7.51 23.19 8.19
C PRO A 45 7.68 23.33 6.68
N SER A 46 8.77 22.82 6.12
CA SER A 46 9.06 22.84 4.68
C SER A 46 8.41 21.71 3.87
N VAL A 47 7.78 20.72 4.52
CA VAL A 47 7.16 19.56 3.86
C VAL A 47 5.65 19.78 3.81
N THR A 48 5.17 20.25 2.65
CA THR A 48 3.75 20.56 2.45
C THR A 48 2.94 19.35 1.98
N ARG A 49 3.58 18.38 1.33
CA ARG A 49 2.99 17.15 0.80
C ARG A 49 3.96 15.97 0.90
N VAL A 50 3.42 14.76 0.96
CA VAL A 50 4.18 13.51 0.93
C VAL A 50 3.61 12.55 -0.10
N ALA A 51 4.47 11.72 -0.67
CA ALA A 51 4.07 10.63 -1.54
C ALA A 51 4.55 9.31 -0.92
N VAL A 52 3.68 8.31 -0.94
CA VAL A 52 3.98 6.93 -0.57
C VAL A 52 3.86 6.09 -1.83
N LEU A 53 4.95 5.43 -2.20
CA LEU A 53 5.02 4.52 -3.34
C LEU A 53 5.22 3.12 -2.79
N ASP A 54 4.29 2.22 -3.08
CA ASP A 54 4.24 0.86 -2.56
C ASP A 54 4.41 -0.15 -3.70
N TRP A 55 5.58 -0.77 -3.76
CA TRP A 55 5.91 -1.80 -4.74
C TRP A 55 5.95 -3.21 -4.11
N ASP A 56 5.40 -3.39 -2.91
CA ASP A 56 5.17 -4.72 -2.37
C ASP A 56 4.20 -5.49 -3.28
N ILE A 57 4.39 -6.81 -3.40
CA ILE A 57 3.54 -7.64 -4.26
C ILE A 57 2.09 -7.67 -3.77
N HIS A 58 1.84 -7.38 -2.49
CA HIS A 58 0.50 -7.28 -1.91
C HIS A 58 0.03 -5.83 -1.88
N HIS A 59 -1.26 -5.62 -2.12
CA HIS A 59 -1.85 -4.29 -1.97
C HIS A 59 -1.72 -3.78 -0.53
N GLY A 60 -1.10 -2.61 -0.35
CA GLY A 60 -1.05 -1.87 0.92
C GLY A 60 -2.39 -1.26 1.34
N ASN A 61 -3.41 -2.11 1.54
CA ASN A 61 -4.79 -1.72 1.80
C ASN A 61 -4.95 -0.82 3.04
N GLY A 62 -4.11 -1.00 4.06
CA GLY A 62 -4.14 -0.19 5.27
C GLY A 62 -3.56 1.20 5.04
N THR A 63 -2.47 1.30 4.27
CA THR A 63 -1.90 2.58 3.85
C THR A 63 -2.87 3.35 2.98
N GLU A 64 -3.50 2.69 2.01
CA GLU A 64 -4.54 3.31 1.19
C GLU A 64 -5.67 3.86 2.07
N GLU A 65 -6.22 3.04 2.97
CA GLU A 65 -7.32 3.45 3.87
C GLU A 65 -6.97 4.72 4.65
N LEU A 66 -5.74 4.81 5.18
CA LEU A 66 -5.31 5.91 6.02
C LEU A 66 -4.96 7.19 5.24
N LEU A 67 -4.56 7.07 3.97
CA LEU A 67 -4.16 8.22 3.15
C LEU A 67 -5.26 8.69 2.19
N ARG A 68 -6.26 7.87 1.89
CA ARG A 68 -7.35 8.20 0.97
C ARG A 68 -8.06 9.48 1.40
N GLY A 69 -8.17 10.43 0.46
CA GLY A 69 -8.85 11.70 0.67
C GLY A 69 -8.03 12.78 1.41
N ASP A 70 -6.80 12.50 1.87
CA ASP A 70 -5.93 13.54 2.40
C ASP A 70 -5.27 14.33 1.25
N PRO A 71 -5.58 15.63 1.05
CA PRO A 71 -5.05 16.43 -0.06
C PRO A 71 -3.54 16.72 0.05
N ARG A 72 -2.91 16.36 1.17
CA ARG A 72 -1.47 16.51 1.41
C ARG A 72 -0.70 15.20 1.31
N SER A 73 -1.35 14.10 0.93
CA SER A 73 -0.71 12.82 0.64
C SER A 73 -1.01 12.36 -0.78
N PHE A 74 -0.11 11.57 -1.34
CA PHE A 74 -0.34 10.78 -2.54
C PHE A 74 0.05 9.33 -2.22
N PHE A 75 -0.75 8.36 -2.63
CA PHE A 75 -0.44 6.94 -2.51
C PHE A 75 -0.53 6.29 -3.88
N ALA A 76 0.50 5.54 -4.25
CA ALA A 76 0.45 4.66 -5.40
C ALA A 76 0.95 3.28 -5.03
N SER A 77 0.26 2.24 -5.51
CA SER A 77 0.67 0.86 -5.30
C SER A 77 0.62 0.04 -6.59
N ILE A 78 1.64 -0.78 -6.81
CA ILE A 78 1.69 -1.78 -7.89
C ILE A 78 1.80 -3.15 -7.20
N HIS A 79 0.82 -4.03 -7.43
CA HIS A 79 0.69 -5.30 -6.70
C HIS A 79 -0.04 -6.34 -7.55
N LEU A 80 0.10 -7.61 -7.19
CA LEU A 80 -0.71 -8.67 -7.77
C LEU A 80 -2.16 -8.54 -7.29
N TYR A 81 -3.11 -8.62 -8.21
CA TYR A 81 -4.53 -8.53 -7.94
C TYR A 81 -5.29 -9.71 -8.56
N HIS A 82 -5.74 -10.61 -7.69
CA HIS A 82 -6.66 -11.70 -8.01
C HIS A 82 -7.58 -11.93 -6.81
N ASN A 83 -8.79 -12.46 -7.02
CA ASN A 83 -9.76 -12.68 -5.93
C ASN A 83 -9.24 -13.60 -4.82
N ASP A 84 -8.34 -14.54 -5.17
CA ASP A 84 -7.73 -15.50 -4.25
C ASP A 84 -6.34 -15.07 -3.74
N PHE A 85 -5.85 -13.89 -4.14
CA PHE A 85 -4.56 -13.38 -3.69
C PHE A 85 -4.73 -12.37 -2.56
N PHE A 86 -4.01 -12.57 -1.45
CA PHE A 86 -4.09 -11.66 -0.30
C PHE A 86 -3.67 -10.23 -0.69
N PRO A 87 -4.34 -9.16 -0.22
CA PRO A 87 -5.52 -9.12 0.64
C PRO A 87 -6.88 -9.11 -0.11
N GLY A 88 -6.89 -9.37 -1.42
CA GLY A 88 -8.09 -9.37 -2.27
C GLY A 88 -8.66 -7.96 -2.53
N THR A 89 -7.83 -6.92 -2.38
CA THR A 89 -8.22 -5.51 -2.59
C THR A 89 -7.21 -4.83 -3.51
N GLY A 90 -7.53 -3.62 -3.97
CA GLY A 90 -6.67 -2.87 -4.90
C GLY A 90 -6.89 -3.24 -6.38
N PRO A 91 -8.14 -3.31 -6.89
CA PRO A 91 -8.30 -3.38 -8.35
C PRO A 91 -7.63 -2.17 -9.00
N THR A 92 -7.17 -2.32 -10.25
CA THR A 92 -6.61 -1.21 -11.03
C THR A 92 -7.62 -0.06 -11.07
N ALA A 93 -7.25 1.05 -10.44
CA ALA A 93 -8.13 2.19 -10.23
C ALA A 93 -7.30 3.44 -9.93
N SER A 94 -7.87 4.60 -10.25
CA SER A 94 -7.29 5.90 -9.92
C SER A 94 -8.39 6.79 -9.32
N ASP A 95 -8.03 7.53 -8.27
CA ASP A 95 -8.87 8.51 -7.57
C ASP A 95 -8.06 9.81 -7.35
N ALA A 96 -8.58 10.75 -6.57
CA ALA A 96 -7.98 12.07 -6.37
C ALA A 96 -6.51 12.02 -5.90
N ASN A 97 -6.18 11.10 -4.98
CA ASN A 97 -4.82 10.96 -4.44
C ASN A 97 -4.34 9.51 -4.33
N ILE A 98 -5.06 8.56 -4.93
CA ILE A 98 -4.80 7.12 -4.87
C ILE A 98 -4.63 6.58 -6.28
N VAL A 99 -3.59 5.80 -6.53
CA VAL A 99 -3.37 5.09 -7.79
C VAL A 99 -3.01 3.63 -7.52
N ASN A 100 -3.86 2.71 -7.94
CA ASN A 100 -3.59 1.28 -7.87
C ASN A 100 -3.35 0.71 -9.26
N VAL A 101 -2.30 -0.08 -9.38
CA VAL A 101 -1.99 -0.89 -10.56
C VAL A 101 -2.04 -2.36 -10.11
N GLY A 102 -3.23 -2.95 -10.21
CA GLY A 102 -3.47 -4.36 -9.92
C GLY A 102 -3.09 -5.23 -11.11
N LEU A 103 -1.98 -5.95 -10.99
CA LEU A 103 -1.46 -6.86 -12.00
C LEU A 103 -2.27 -8.16 -11.94
N GLN A 104 -2.93 -8.55 -13.03
CA GLN A 104 -3.77 -9.77 -13.07
C GLN A 104 -2.97 -11.05 -13.40
N ASN A 105 -1.77 -10.90 -13.95
CA ASN A 105 -0.86 -12.00 -14.29
C ASN A 105 0.46 -11.79 -13.55
N ALA A 106 0.73 -12.59 -12.51
CA ALA A 106 2.02 -12.58 -11.80
C ALA A 106 3.05 -13.53 -12.40
N GLY A 107 3.02 -13.68 -13.72
CA GLY A 107 4.22 -14.00 -14.43
C GLY A 107 5.30 -12.96 -14.12
N LEU A 108 6.30 -13.29 -13.29
CA LEU A 108 7.38 -12.39 -12.87
C LEU A 108 8.36 -12.08 -14.02
N GLY A 109 7.82 -11.55 -15.12
CA GLY A 109 8.49 -11.22 -16.38
C GLY A 109 7.46 -10.83 -17.45
N SER A 110 7.90 -10.20 -18.53
CA SER A 110 7.06 -9.62 -19.60
C SER A 110 6.28 -10.62 -20.46
N GLY A 111 5.68 -11.67 -19.88
CA GLY A 111 4.88 -12.66 -20.62
C GLY A 111 4.70 -14.01 -19.91
N SER A 112 4.15 -14.06 -18.70
CA SER A 112 3.63 -15.34 -18.17
C SER A 112 2.19 -15.18 -17.70
N GLU A 113 1.31 -15.97 -18.31
CA GLU A 113 -0.09 -16.10 -17.94
C GLU A 113 -0.18 -17.01 -16.71
N TYR A 114 -1.19 -16.80 -15.86
CA TYR A 114 -1.42 -17.59 -14.64
C TYR A 114 -1.70 -19.07 -14.95
N ASP A 115 -2.10 -19.39 -16.18
CA ASP A 115 -2.50 -20.72 -16.63
C ASP A 115 -1.31 -21.67 -16.94
N ASP A 116 -0.06 -21.20 -16.90
CA ASP A 116 1.12 -22.03 -17.23
C ASP A 116 1.67 -22.86 -16.05
N TRP A 117 1.06 -22.79 -14.85
CA TRP A 117 1.53 -23.47 -13.64
C TRP A 117 0.53 -24.46 -13.00
N LEU A 118 -0.54 -24.83 -13.71
CA LEU A 118 -1.48 -25.93 -13.36
C LEU A 118 -1.56 -26.97 -14.49
#